data_AF-A0A2Z4USK3-F1
#
_entry.id   AF-A0A2Z4USK3-F1
#
_cell.length_a   1.000
_cell.length_b   1.000
_cell.length_c   1.000
_cell.angle_alpha   90.00
_cell.angle_beta   90.00
_cell.angle_gamma   90.00
#
_symmetry.space_group_name_H-M   'P 1'
#
loop_
_entity.id
_entity.type
_entity.pdbx_description
1 polymer ?
#
loop_
_entity_poly.entity_id
_entity_poly.type
_entity_poly.pdbx_seq_one_letter_code
_entity_poly.pdbx_strand_id
1 'polypeptide(L)' 'MRGLHEQTNPRHRLRVEHDAHTLLIHLSDEDGGGLWTTIAVDRATRQWAVAQDTRQSDTARGAYDALYEQ' A
#
# COMPACT_ATOMS: atom_id res chain seq x y z
N MET A 1 2.72 -12.02 1.79
CA MET A 1 3.41 -10.72 1.85
C MET A 1 4.80 -10.87 1.25
N ARG A 2 5.15 -10.04 0.27
CA ARG A 2 6.52 -9.97 -0.28
C ARG A 2 7.07 -8.56 -0.07
N GLY A 3 8.21 -8.46 0.61
CA GLY A 3 8.92 -7.19 0.80
C GLY A 3 10.00 -7.03 -0.26
N LEU A 4 10.12 -5.83 -0.81
CA LEU A 4 11.27 -5.39 -1.59
C LEU A 4 11.90 -4.22 -0.82
N HIS A 5 13.20 -4.34 -0.57
CA HIS A 5 13.99 -3.33 0.11
C HIS A 5 15.23 -3.05 -0.73
N GLU A 6 15.52 -1.77 -0.94
CA GLU A 6 16.73 -1.31 -1.62
C GLU A 6 17.82 -1.07 -0.56
N GLN A 7 18.86 -1.90 -0.56
CA GLN A 7 19.88 -1.96 0.49
C GLN A 7 20.61 -0.62 0.75
N THR A 8 20.64 0.26 -0.24
CA THR A 8 21.29 1.57 -0.18
C THR A 8 20.30 2.74 0.01
N ASN A 9 19.01 2.46 0.11
CA ASN A 9 17.95 3.46 0.20
C ASN A 9 16.94 3.11 1.31
N PRO A 10 17.28 3.42 2.58
CA PRO A 10 16.42 3.15 3.73
C PRO A 10 15.12 3.97 3.69
N ARG A 11 15.00 4.96 2.81
CA ARG A 11 13.76 5.72 2.63
C ARG A 11 12.77 5.07 1.67
N HIS A 12 13.13 3.92 1.09
CA HIS A 12 12.37 3.30 0.02
C HIS A 12 12.03 1.86 0.37
N ARG A 13 11.06 1.71 1.27
CA ARG A 13 10.44 0.44 1.61
C ARG A 13 9.21 0.21 0.74
N LEU A 14 9.20 -0.93 0.06
CA LEU A 14 8.08 -1.39 -0.74
C LEU A 14 7.57 -2.72 -0.19
N ARG A 15 6.29 -2.78 0.14
CA ARG A 15 5.62 -4.02 0.58
C ARG A 15 4.42 -4.28 -0.29
N VAL A 16 4.29 -5.51 -0.77
CA VAL A 16 3.10 -5.95 -1.51
C VAL A 16 2.35 -6.99 -0.70
N GLU A 17 1.07 -6.70 -0.46
CA GLU A 17 0.07 -7.63 0.06
C GLU A 17 -0.95 -7.94 -1.03
N HIS A 18 -1.45 -9.18 -1.05
CA HIS A 18 -2.45 -9.54 -2.04
C HIS A 18 -3.25 -10.76 -1.62
N ASP A 19 -4.48 -10.81 -2.13
CA ASP A 19 -5.33 -12.00 -2.13
C ASP A 19 -5.80 -12.31 -3.57
N ALA A 20 -6.89 -13.08 -3.71
CA ALA A 20 -7.45 -13.45 -5.01
C ALA A 20 -8.06 -12.26 -5.77
N HIS A 21 -8.49 -11.22 -5.07
CA HIS A 21 -9.27 -10.10 -5.58
C HIS A 21 -8.46 -8.81 -5.64
N THR A 22 -7.62 -8.57 -4.64
CA THR A 22 -7.01 -7.26 -4.40
C THR A 22 -5.48 -7.38 -4.29
N LEU A 23 -4.79 -6.33 -4.73
CA LEU A 23 -3.37 -6.13 -4.53
C LEU A 23 -3.18 -4.78 -3.84
N LEU A 24 -2.48 -4.78 -2.70
CA LEU A 24 -2.11 -3.59 -1.95
C LEU A 24 -0.60 -3.36 -2.08
N ILE A 25 -0.21 -2.17 -2.51
CA ILE A 25 1.17 -1.73 -2.64
C ILE A 25 1.41 -0.64 -1.60
N HIS A 26 2.23 -0.93 -0.60
CA HIS A 26 2.57 0.00 0.47
C HIS A 26 3.96 0.59 0.22
N LEU A 27 4.05 1.91 0.30
CA LEU A 27 5.27 2.70 0.21
C LEU A 27 5.48 3.43 1.54
N SER A 28 6.68 3.33 2.10
CA SER A 28 7.09 4.05 3.30
C SER A 28 8.62 4.19 3.36
N ASP A 29 9.10 4.93 4.36
CA ASP A 29 10.47 4.77 4.84
C ASP A 29 10.65 3.46 5.63
N GLU A 30 11.89 3.06 5.91
CA GLU A 30 12.21 1.85 6.67
C GLU A 30 11.74 1.93 8.12
N ASP A 31 11.85 3.11 8.73
CA ASP A 31 11.56 3.30 10.15
C ASP A 31 10.04 3.37 10.44
N GLY A 32 9.20 3.46 9.41
CA GLY A 32 7.74 3.54 9.54
C GLY A 32 7.24 4.81 10.22
N GLY A 33 8.14 5.79 10.44
CA GLY A 33 7.86 7.07 11.09
C GLY A 33 7.37 8.15 10.11
N GLY A 34 7.39 7.87 8.80
CA GLY A 34 6.94 8.77 7.74
C GLY A 34 5.51 8.55 7.25
N LEU A 35 5.11 9.37 6.28
CA LEU A 35 3.84 9.24 5.56
C LEU A 35 3.82 7.91 4.78
N TRP A 36 2.85 7.07 5.06
CA TRP A 36 2.55 5.88 4.28
C TRP A 36 1.74 6.28 3.05
N THR A 37 1.98 5.57 1.94
CA THR A 37 1.10 5.61 0.77
C THR A 37 0.72 4.18 0.42
N THR A 38 -0.58 3.89 0.34
CA THR A 38 -1.07 2.60 -0.16
C THR A 38 -1.83 2.78 -1.46
N ILE A 39 -1.49 1.97 -2.46
CA ILE A 39 -2.23 1.82 -3.71
C ILE A 39 -2.99 0.49 -3.64
N ALA A 40 -4.31 0.56 -3.70
CA ALA A 40 -5.17 -0.62 -3.84
C ALA A 40 -5.50 -0.85 -5.32
N VAL A 41 -5.45 -2.09 -5.78
CA VAL A 41 -5.75 -2.49 -7.15
C VAL A 41 -6.66 -3.71 -7.14
N ASP A 42 -7.82 -3.60 -7.78
CA ASP A 42 -8.66 -4.75 -8.09
C ASP A 42 -8.03 -5.54 -9.25
N ARG A 43 -7.83 -6.85 -9.05
CA ARG A 43 -7.12 -7.71 -10.02
C ARG A 43 -7.93 -7.98 -11.29
N ALA A 44 -9.26 -8.04 -11.17
CA ALA A 44 -10.15 -8.40 -12.25
C ALA A 44 -10.44 -7.20 -13.15
N THR A 45 -10.73 -6.05 -12.54
CA THR A 45 -11.15 -4.83 -13.24
C THR A 45 -10.00 -3.87 -13.51
N ARG A 46 -8.88 -4.01 -12.79
CA ARG A 46 -7.75 -3.06 -12.81
C ARG A 46 -8.12 -1.64 -12.35
N GLN A 47 -9.27 -1.47 -11.71
CA GLN A 47 -9.57 -0.26 -10.95
C GLN A 47 -8.60 -0.13 -9.79
N TRP A 48 -8.35 1.11 -9.39
CA TRP A 48 -7.37 1.42 -8.37
C TRP A 48 -7.79 2.63 -7.55
N ALA A 49 -7.28 2.69 -6.32
CA ALA A 49 -7.44 3.81 -5.42
C ALA A 49 -6.15 4.03 -4.61
N VAL A 50 -5.96 5.26 -4.12
CA VAL A 50 -4.76 5.66 -3.37
C VAL A 50 -5.18 6.35 -2.08
N ALA A 51 -4.51 6.01 -0.98
CA ALA A 51 -4.66 6.70 0.29
C ALA A 51 -3.31 6.92 0.98
N GLN A 52 -3.23 7.98 1.78
CA GLN A 52 -2.04 8.38 2.53
C GLN A 52 -2.41 8.72 3.98
N ASP A 53 -1.56 8.31 4.92
CA ASP A 53 -1.75 8.44 6.36
C ASP A 53 -0.42 8.13 7.06
N THR A 54 -0.33 8.42 8.35
CA THR A 54 0.78 8.13 9.24
C THR A 54 0.92 6.66 9.62
N ARG A 55 -0.13 5.83 9.42
CA ARG A 55 -0.11 4.40 9.74
C ARG A 55 -0.38 3.54 8.51
N GLN A 56 0.36 2.44 8.39
CA GLN A 56 0.14 1.46 7.31
C GLN A 56 -1.31 0.97 7.29
N SER A 57 -1.88 0.59 8.44
CA SER A 57 -3.26 0.06 8.54
C SER A 57 -4.30 1.05 8.01
N ASP A 58 -4.12 2.32 8.33
CA ASP A 58 -5.10 3.37 8.04
C ASP A 58 -5.06 3.72 6.55
N THR A 59 -3.86 3.75 5.94
CA THR A 59 -3.74 3.85 4.47
C THR A 59 -4.30 2.65 3.73
N ALA A 60 -4.07 1.43 4.24
CA ALA A 60 -4.56 0.21 3.60
C ALA A 60 -6.10 0.19 3.60
N ARG A 61 -6.71 0.52 4.75
CA ARG A 61 -8.14 0.67 4.87
C ARG A 61 -8.67 1.78 3.97
N GLY A 62 -8.11 2.98 4.04
CA GLY A 62 -8.57 4.11 3.24
C GLY A 62 -8.52 3.85 1.74
N ALA A 63 -7.47 3.17 1.25
CA ALA A 63 -7.36 2.80 -0.15
C ALA A 63 -8.36 1.71 -0.55
N TYR A 64 -8.63 0.75 0.33
CA TYR A 64 -9.63 -0.30 0.10
C TYR A 64 -11.05 0.28 0.08
N ASP A 65 -11.41 1.08 1.08
CA ASP A 65 -12.73 1.71 1.20
C ASP A 65 -12.97 2.62 -0.02
N ALA A 66 -11.97 3.40 -0.45
CA ALA A 66 -12.07 4.23 -1.66
C ALA A 66 -12.22 3.41 -2.97
N LEU A 67 -11.73 2.17 -3.00
CA LEU A 67 -11.85 1.29 -4.15
C LEU A 67 -13.22 0.60 -4.24
N TYR A 68 -13.82 0.23 -3.10
CA TYR A 68 -15.01 -0.64 -3.07
C TYR A 68 -16.27 -0.05 -2.41
N GLU A 69 -16.14 0.99 -1.58
CA GLU A 69 -17.22 1.52 -0.75
C GLU A 69 -17.63 2.97 -1.12
N GLN A 70 -17.59 3.32 -2.41
CA GLN A 70 -18.09 4.63 -2.88
C GLN A 70 -19.56 4.86 -2.57
#